data_AF-A0A937JWV9-F1
#
_entry.id   AF-A0A937JWV9-F1
#
_cell.length_a   1.000
_cell.length_b   1.000
_cell.length_c   1.000
_cell.angle_alpha   90.00
_cell.angle_beta   90.00
_cell.angle_gamma   90.00
#
_symmetry.space_group_name_H-M   'P 1'
#
loop_
_entity.id
_entity.type
_entity.pdbx_description
1 polymer ?
#
loop_
_entity_poly.entity_id
_entity_poly.type
_entity_poly.pdbx_seq_one_letter_code
_entity_poly.pdbx_strand_id
1 'polypeptide(L)'
;MTTVSQLRQQAKARKIKGYSRMNKAQLMSALGVSEDAKIQEAGKSKRTAKAEPTKTARAIATAITRKHGGNPAEVEAQLKKSIQSAVDKKRRQLKKEGREVTQKDLRAAAIAGVKATVQRSAKSKPKDEPKKPPAKSEPKKERKPKPKDEPKVEPVQPKEEPRSQPSKEVKTRSAELGQVKADLEKEFGKEFVAKAEKNFQKIVDESDVFVRVPDSAIDKIIGAGRFKSSFEAGRKGKDYNKRRGQTEDAMFGYGADTDPTKRPIYGYLGEKEFDGSSWSQTGPGQYGNVVVRLKSDVKTRASVTDNDTWNASLPSSATSVSAASLAGGRTAHMNVVKVSISKDDPMTRDEAEKGLQAAADAKGVSDFLSKKMSPYIETHIHGGLGTSDIGEVIFTNGSKPSKKMQNWAKKNGVTITIK
;
A
#
# COMPACT_ATOMS: atom_id res chain seq x y z
N MET A 1 22.63 -26.10 19.10
CA MET A 1 22.62 -25.15 20.24
C MET A 1 24.01 -24.54 20.30
N THR A 2 24.15 -23.22 20.30
CA THR A 2 25.47 -22.58 20.43
C THR A 2 26.07 -22.97 21.78
N THR A 3 27.28 -23.54 21.76
CA THR A 3 27.96 -23.97 22.98
C THR A 3 28.60 -22.78 23.68
N VAL A 4 28.84 -22.88 25.00
CA VAL A 4 29.56 -21.85 25.76
C VAL A 4 30.96 -21.60 25.18
N SER A 5 31.61 -22.66 24.66
CA SER A 5 32.91 -22.54 23.99
C SER A 5 32.86 -21.64 22.75
N GLN A 6 31.86 -21.82 21.89
CA GLN A 6 31.66 -21.00 20.69
C GLN A 6 31.37 -19.53 21.06
N LEU A 7 30.54 -19.29 22.07
CA LEU A 7 30.25 -17.94 22.55
C LEU A 7 31.50 -17.26 23.14
N ARG A 8 32.36 -18.01 23.84
CA ARG A 8 33.64 -17.47 24.35
C ARG A 8 34.61 -17.14 23.23
N GLN A 9 34.69 -17.94 22.17
CA GLN A 9 35.51 -17.62 21.00
C GLN A 9 35.04 -16.33 20.32
N GLN A 10 33.71 -16.15 20.14
CA GLN A 10 33.14 -14.93 19.59
C GLN A 10 33.39 -13.71 20.49
N ALA A 11 33.23 -13.86 21.81
CA ALA A 11 33.50 -12.79 22.77
C ALA A 11 35.00 -12.41 22.80
N LYS A 12 35.90 -13.39 22.66
CA LYS A 12 37.34 -13.17 22.51
C LYS A 12 37.66 -12.38 21.25
N ALA A 13 37.08 -12.76 20.11
CA ALA A 13 37.27 -12.06 18.83
C ALA A 13 36.81 -10.59 18.88
N ARG A 14 35.76 -10.30 19.67
CA ARG A 14 35.23 -8.95 19.89
C ARG A 14 35.90 -8.19 21.05
N LYS A 15 36.97 -8.74 21.65
CA LYS A 15 37.72 -8.14 22.77
C LYS A 15 36.83 -7.75 23.99
N ILE A 16 35.79 -8.53 24.26
CA ILE A 16 34.89 -8.29 25.42
C ILE A 16 35.64 -8.62 26.72
N LYS A 17 35.84 -7.64 27.61
CA LYS A 17 36.55 -7.86 28.89
C LYS A 17 35.79 -8.83 29.79
N GLY A 18 36.50 -9.75 30.43
CA GLY A 18 35.94 -10.71 31.40
C GLY A 18 35.19 -11.90 30.80
N TYR A 19 35.20 -12.09 29.47
CA TYR A 19 34.44 -13.15 28.80
C TYR A 19 34.71 -14.59 29.30
N SER A 20 35.91 -14.85 29.84
CA SER A 20 36.28 -16.18 30.34
C SER A 20 35.50 -16.58 31.60
N ARG A 21 35.01 -15.61 32.38
CA ARG A 21 34.22 -15.80 33.61
C ARG A 21 32.71 -15.72 33.40
N MET A 22 32.28 -15.33 32.20
CA MET A 22 30.86 -15.19 31.88
C MET A 22 30.20 -16.56 31.66
N ASN A 23 28.96 -16.70 32.16
CA ASN A 23 28.08 -17.83 31.87
C ASN A 23 27.41 -17.65 30.49
N LYS A 24 26.64 -18.66 30.04
CA LYS A 24 26.01 -18.65 28.71
C LYS A 24 25.11 -17.43 28.47
N ALA A 25 24.27 -17.07 29.44
CA ALA A 25 23.34 -15.95 29.32
C ALA A 25 24.08 -14.61 29.24
N GLN A 26 25.11 -14.42 30.06
CA GLN A 26 25.97 -13.24 30.04
C GLN A 26 26.72 -13.10 28.72
N LEU A 27 27.26 -14.21 28.18
CA LEU A 27 27.92 -14.21 26.88
C LEU A 27 26.94 -13.87 25.75
N MET A 28 25.73 -14.43 25.77
CA MET A 28 24.71 -14.13 24.77
C MET A 28 24.26 -12.67 24.83
N SER A 29 24.03 -12.13 26.03
CA SER A 29 23.72 -10.71 26.24
C SER A 29 24.86 -9.79 25.75
N ALA A 30 26.11 -10.08 26.12
CA ALA A 30 27.27 -9.31 25.69
C ALA A 30 27.54 -9.38 24.17
N LEU A 31 27.10 -10.46 23.52
CA LEU A 31 27.22 -10.65 22.07
C LEU A 31 26.01 -10.12 21.28
N GLY A 32 24.93 -9.73 21.95
CA GLY A 32 23.67 -9.30 21.32
C GLY A 32 22.90 -10.44 20.67
N VAL A 33 23.02 -11.66 21.19
CA VAL A 33 22.37 -12.86 20.66
C VAL A 33 21.22 -13.23 21.60
N SER A 34 19.97 -13.24 21.13
CA SER A 34 18.82 -13.77 21.89
C SER A 34 18.67 -15.28 21.69
N GLU A 35 18.16 -15.98 22.70
CA GLU A 35 18.02 -17.45 22.70
C GLU A 35 16.97 -17.96 21.69
N ASP A 36 16.17 -17.05 21.12
CA ASP A 36 15.13 -17.35 20.12
C ASP A 36 15.64 -17.56 18.70
N ALA A 37 16.96 -17.51 18.47
CA ALA A 37 17.56 -17.81 17.18
C ALA A 37 17.85 -19.32 17.00
N LYS A 38 16.81 -20.10 16.69
CA LYS A 38 16.88 -21.39 15.98
C LYS A 38 15.65 -21.45 15.07
N ILE A 39 15.70 -21.74 13.77
CA ILE A 39 16.41 -22.79 13.04
C ILE A 39 16.55 -22.31 11.58
N GLN A 40 17.77 -22.12 11.08
CA GLN A 40 18.09 -22.26 9.66
C GLN A 40 19.49 -22.87 9.56
N GLU A 41 19.56 -24.20 9.60
CA GLU A 41 20.57 -25.05 8.95
C GLU A 41 20.54 -26.43 9.62
N ALA A 42 19.71 -27.32 9.06
CA ALA A 42 19.86 -28.78 9.03
C ALA A 42 18.48 -29.37 8.70
N GLY A 43 18.27 -29.74 7.45
CA GLY A 43 17.02 -30.39 7.03
C GLY A 43 16.67 -30.15 5.57
N LYS A 44 17.53 -30.61 4.65
CA LYS A 44 17.11 -30.93 3.27
C LYS A 44 16.09 -32.08 3.34
N SER A 45 14.85 -31.78 3.70
CA SER A 45 13.71 -32.64 3.37
C SER A 45 12.97 -32.00 2.21
N LYS A 46 12.71 -32.80 1.18
CA LYS A 46 11.92 -32.44 -0.01
C LYS A 46 10.52 -31.99 0.41
N ARG A 47 10.34 -30.72 0.77
CA ARG A 47 9.04 -30.07 0.74
C ARG A 47 8.87 -29.46 -0.64
N THR A 48 8.04 -30.11 -1.44
CA THR A 48 7.48 -29.56 -2.67
C THR A 48 6.93 -28.16 -2.38
N ALA A 49 7.60 -27.13 -2.85
CA ALA A 49 7.10 -25.77 -2.83
C ALA A 49 5.78 -25.72 -3.60
N LYS A 50 4.65 -25.69 -2.88
CA LYS A 50 3.41 -25.15 -3.43
C LYS A 50 3.65 -23.65 -3.59
N ALA A 51 3.86 -23.23 -4.83
CA ALA A 51 3.90 -21.82 -5.19
C ALA A 51 2.57 -21.17 -4.73
N GLU A 52 2.63 -20.09 -3.95
CA GLU A 52 1.44 -19.29 -3.66
C GLU A 52 0.98 -18.56 -4.94
N PRO A 53 -0.21 -18.87 -5.50
CA PRO A 53 -0.66 -18.30 -6.76
C PRO A 53 -1.95 -17.52 -6.53
N THR A 54 -1.92 -16.42 -5.77
CA THR A 54 -3.17 -15.77 -5.32
C THR A 54 -3.38 -14.35 -5.85
N LYS A 55 -2.34 -13.53 -6.06
CA LYS A 55 -2.53 -12.15 -6.56
C LYS A 55 -2.53 -12.04 -8.09
N THR A 56 -1.59 -12.70 -8.76
CA THR A 56 -1.44 -12.61 -10.23
C THR A 56 -2.54 -13.37 -10.98
N ALA A 57 -2.95 -14.55 -10.48
CA ALA A 57 -4.00 -15.35 -11.10
C ALA A 57 -5.37 -14.63 -11.06
N ARG A 58 -5.68 -13.97 -9.94
CA ARG A 58 -6.91 -13.19 -9.78
C ARG A 58 -6.95 -11.98 -10.71
N ALA A 59 -5.84 -11.25 -10.86
CA ALA A 59 -5.75 -10.12 -11.79
C ALA A 59 -5.96 -10.56 -13.25
N ILE A 60 -5.34 -11.67 -13.66
CA ILE A 60 -5.51 -12.23 -15.01
C ILE A 60 -6.94 -12.74 -15.22
N ALA A 61 -7.54 -13.39 -14.22
CA ALA A 61 -8.93 -13.85 -14.28
C ALA A 61 -9.90 -12.69 -14.47
N THR A 62 -9.74 -11.59 -13.72
CA THR A 62 -10.53 -10.37 -13.89
C THR A 62 -10.40 -9.79 -15.30
N ALA A 63 -9.19 -9.77 -15.87
CA ALA A 63 -8.97 -9.29 -17.23
C ALA A 63 -9.64 -10.19 -18.29
N ILE A 64 -9.58 -11.52 -18.11
CA ILE A 64 -10.26 -12.49 -18.99
C ILE A 64 -11.78 -12.31 -18.90
N THR A 65 -12.33 -12.22 -17.69
CA THR A 65 -13.77 -12.01 -17.47
C THR A 65 -14.25 -10.69 -18.05
N ARG A 66 -13.48 -9.60 -17.94
CA ARG A 66 -13.83 -8.32 -18.56
C ARG A 66 -13.95 -8.42 -20.08
N LYS A 67 -13.10 -9.22 -20.72
CA LYS A 67 -13.04 -9.33 -22.19
C LYS A 67 -14.00 -10.38 -22.77
N HIS A 68 -14.25 -11.46 -22.02
CA HIS A 68 -14.96 -12.63 -22.53
C HIS A 68 -16.23 -13.01 -21.72
N GLY A 69 -16.55 -12.26 -20.66
CA GLY A 69 -17.64 -12.56 -19.74
C GLY A 69 -17.33 -13.71 -18.78
N GLY A 70 -18.31 -14.10 -17.96
CA GLY A 70 -18.21 -15.20 -17.00
C GLY A 70 -18.02 -14.77 -15.54
N ASN A 71 -17.96 -15.74 -14.62
CA ASN A 71 -17.73 -15.48 -13.20
C ASN A 71 -16.21 -15.41 -12.90
N PRO A 72 -15.69 -14.30 -12.32
CA PRO A 72 -14.27 -14.16 -12.02
C PRO A 72 -13.68 -15.29 -11.16
N ALA A 73 -14.44 -15.83 -10.21
CA ALA A 73 -13.97 -16.91 -9.33
C ALA A 73 -13.82 -18.24 -10.09
N GLU A 74 -14.73 -18.52 -11.03
CA GLU A 74 -14.68 -19.72 -11.87
C GLU A 74 -13.52 -19.63 -12.87
N VAL A 75 -13.34 -18.45 -13.49
CA VAL A 75 -12.22 -18.18 -14.40
C VAL A 75 -10.89 -18.28 -13.65
N GLU A 76 -10.80 -17.78 -12.42
CA GLU A 76 -9.61 -17.92 -11.57
C GLU A 76 -9.30 -19.39 -11.26
N ALA A 77 -10.31 -20.19 -10.89
CA ALA A 77 -10.14 -21.61 -10.62
C ALA A 77 -9.68 -22.39 -11.87
N GLN A 78 -10.28 -22.10 -13.03
CA GLN A 78 -9.90 -22.70 -14.31
C GLN A 78 -8.49 -22.32 -14.74
N LEU A 79 -8.10 -21.07 -14.50
CA LEU A 79 -6.77 -20.55 -14.79
C LEU A 79 -5.71 -21.28 -13.96
N LYS A 80 -5.93 -21.41 -12.64
CA LYS A 80 -5.03 -22.15 -11.73
C LYS A 80 -4.87 -23.59 -12.18
N LYS A 81 -5.97 -24.28 -12.52
CA LYS A 81 -5.95 -25.67 -13.00
C LYS A 81 -5.17 -25.81 -14.32
N SER A 82 -5.35 -24.87 -15.25
CA SER A 82 -4.69 -24.90 -16.56
C SER A 82 -3.19 -24.62 -16.48
N ILE A 83 -2.77 -23.66 -15.64
CA ILE A 83 -1.36 -23.39 -15.36
C ILE A 83 -0.70 -24.60 -14.73
N GLN A 84 -1.32 -25.17 -13.69
CA GLN A 84 -0.77 -26.34 -12.99
C GLN A 84 -0.61 -27.53 -13.93
N SER A 85 -1.64 -27.85 -14.72
CA SER A 85 -1.59 -28.94 -15.70
C SER A 85 -0.49 -28.75 -16.75
N ALA A 86 -0.34 -27.54 -17.28
CA ALA A 86 0.71 -27.23 -18.26
C ALA A 86 2.12 -27.38 -17.68
N VAL A 87 2.33 -26.89 -16.44
CA VAL A 87 3.59 -27.02 -15.72
C VAL A 87 3.93 -28.49 -15.44
N ASP A 88 2.96 -29.28 -14.98
CA ASP A 88 3.18 -30.70 -14.68
C ASP A 88 3.46 -31.51 -15.95
N LYS A 89 2.76 -31.20 -17.05
CA LYS A 89 3.04 -31.81 -18.36
C LYS A 89 4.48 -31.52 -18.81
N LYS A 90 4.94 -30.27 -18.69
CA LYS A 90 6.30 -29.87 -19.07
C LYS A 90 7.36 -30.53 -18.19
N ARG A 91 7.13 -30.64 -16.87
CA ARG A 91 8.01 -31.38 -15.95
C ARG A 91 8.16 -32.84 -16.34
N ARG A 92 7.04 -33.52 -16.65
CA ARG A 92 7.06 -34.92 -17.10
C ARG A 92 7.80 -35.09 -18.43
N GLN A 93 7.59 -34.16 -19.36
CA GLN A 93 8.28 -34.17 -20.64
C GLN A 93 9.80 -34.04 -20.47
N LEU A 94 10.27 -33.01 -19.76
CA LEU A 94 11.71 -32.79 -19.55
C LEU A 94 12.36 -33.96 -18.80
N LYS A 95 11.65 -34.56 -17.83
CA LYS A 95 12.11 -35.77 -17.15
C LYS A 95 12.27 -36.97 -18.09
N LYS A 96 11.36 -37.16 -19.05
CA LYS A 96 11.47 -38.21 -20.08
C LYS A 96 12.63 -37.95 -21.04
N GLU A 97 12.93 -36.68 -21.32
CA GLU A 97 14.05 -36.24 -22.15
C GLU A 97 15.40 -36.26 -21.39
N GLY A 98 15.43 -36.66 -20.11
CA GLY A 98 16.66 -36.66 -19.31
C GLY A 98 17.21 -35.26 -18.99
N ARG A 99 16.39 -34.22 -19.16
CA ARG A 99 16.78 -32.81 -18.98
C ARG A 99 16.35 -32.27 -17.63
N GLU A 100 17.20 -31.44 -17.03
CA GLU A 100 16.83 -30.70 -15.83
C GLU A 100 15.75 -29.64 -16.13
N VAL A 101 14.84 -29.46 -15.17
CA VAL A 101 13.74 -28.51 -15.29
C VAL A 101 14.25 -27.12 -14.90
N THR A 102 14.30 -26.20 -15.87
CA THR A 102 14.70 -24.81 -15.59
C THR A 102 13.50 -23.93 -15.23
N GLN A 103 13.75 -22.79 -14.58
CA GLN A 103 12.71 -21.78 -14.32
C GLN A 103 12.12 -21.19 -15.62
N LYS A 104 12.93 -21.11 -16.69
CA LYS A 104 12.48 -20.65 -18.01
C LYS A 104 11.42 -21.58 -18.59
N ASP A 105 11.61 -22.90 -18.47
CA ASP A 105 10.64 -23.90 -18.92
C ASP A 105 9.32 -23.83 -18.16
N LEU A 106 9.38 -23.64 -16.84
CA LEU A 106 8.20 -23.51 -16.00
C LEU A 106 7.39 -22.25 -16.33
N ARG A 107 8.08 -21.12 -16.56
CA ARG A 107 7.43 -19.87 -17.00
C ARG A 107 6.77 -20.01 -18.37
N ALA A 108 7.45 -20.63 -19.33
CA ALA A 108 6.89 -20.88 -20.66
C ALA A 108 5.64 -21.78 -20.59
N ALA A 109 5.67 -22.82 -19.77
CA ALA A 109 4.52 -23.71 -19.55
C ALA A 109 3.35 -23.00 -18.87
N ALA A 110 3.63 -22.15 -17.87
CA ALA A 110 2.60 -21.34 -17.23
C ALA A 110 1.92 -20.38 -18.21
N ILE A 111 2.68 -19.71 -19.08
CA ILE A 111 2.14 -18.84 -20.14
C ILE A 111 1.24 -19.63 -21.10
N ALA A 112 1.63 -20.85 -21.47
CA ALA A 112 0.80 -21.72 -22.30
C ALA A 112 -0.54 -22.07 -21.61
N GLY A 113 -0.52 -22.34 -20.29
CA GLY A 113 -1.72 -22.56 -19.49
C GLY A 113 -2.66 -21.34 -19.45
N VAL A 114 -2.10 -20.12 -19.37
CA VAL A 114 -2.88 -18.87 -19.47
C VAL A 114 -3.54 -18.76 -20.85
N LYS A 115 -2.77 -18.92 -21.94
CA LYS A 115 -3.29 -18.86 -23.32
C LYS A 115 -4.43 -19.85 -23.56
N ALA A 116 -4.31 -21.08 -23.07
CA ALA A 116 -5.35 -22.10 -23.18
C ALA A 116 -6.63 -21.77 -22.40
N THR A 117 -6.52 -20.97 -21.33
CA THR A 117 -7.69 -20.49 -20.57
C THR A 117 -8.40 -19.38 -21.34
N VAL A 118 -7.64 -18.40 -21.86
CA VAL A 118 -8.17 -17.31 -22.70
C VAL A 118 -8.92 -17.85 -23.92
N GLN A 119 -8.34 -18.82 -24.63
CA GLN A 119 -8.97 -19.43 -25.81
C GLN A 119 -10.27 -20.17 -25.48
N ARG A 120 -10.36 -20.82 -24.30
CA ARG A 120 -11.59 -21.50 -23.87
C ARG A 120 -12.68 -20.49 -23.51
N SER A 121 -12.34 -19.44 -22.76
CA SER A 121 -13.27 -18.34 -22.44
C SER A 121 -13.76 -17.60 -23.69
N ALA A 122 -12.93 -17.48 -24.73
CA ALA A 122 -13.33 -16.89 -26.00
C ALA A 122 -14.34 -17.75 -26.79
N LYS A 123 -14.27 -19.09 -26.65
CA LYS A 123 -15.18 -20.03 -27.32
C LYS A 123 -16.51 -20.23 -26.59
N SER A 124 -16.58 -19.92 -25.30
CA SER A 124 -17.78 -20.09 -24.47
C SER A 124 -18.73 -18.88 -24.49
N LYS A 125 -18.55 -17.93 -25.41
CA LYS A 125 -19.44 -16.76 -25.51
C LYS A 125 -20.86 -17.27 -25.90
N PRO A 126 -21.89 -17.04 -25.06
CA PRO A 126 -23.25 -17.45 -25.41
C PRO A 126 -23.71 -16.70 -26.67
N LYS A 127 -24.33 -17.41 -27.62
CA LYS A 127 -25.21 -16.74 -28.59
C LYS A 127 -26.41 -16.22 -27.80
N ASP A 128 -26.64 -14.92 -27.85
CA ASP A 128 -27.80 -14.29 -27.21
C ASP A 128 -29.09 -14.78 -27.89
N GLU A 129 -29.75 -15.76 -27.29
CA GLU A 129 -31.16 -16.05 -27.53
C GLU A 129 -31.99 -15.31 -26.46
N PRO A 130 -33.04 -14.57 -26.85
CA PRO A 130 -33.83 -13.76 -25.92
C PRO A 130 -34.68 -14.68 -25.03
N LYS A 131 -34.33 -14.78 -23.75
CA LYS A 131 -35.15 -15.48 -22.75
C LYS A 131 -36.37 -14.64 -22.36
N LYS A 132 -37.54 -15.24 -22.61
CA LYS A 132 -38.89 -14.85 -22.17
C LYS A 132 -38.93 -14.50 -20.66
N PRO A 133 -39.68 -13.48 -20.24
CA PRO A 133 -39.77 -13.11 -18.82
C PRO A 133 -40.54 -14.18 -18.01
N PRO A 134 -40.13 -14.46 -16.76
CA PRO A 134 -40.83 -15.41 -15.90
C PRO A 134 -42.15 -14.82 -15.38
N ALA A 135 -43.12 -15.70 -15.25
CA ALA A 135 -44.48 -15.43 -14.81
C ALA A 135 -44.55 -14.89 -13.36
N LYS A 136 -45.49 -13.97 -13.16
CA LYS A 136 -45.90 -13.42 -11.85
C LYS A 136 -46.33 -14.54 -10.91
N SER A 137 -45.74 -14.58 -9.71
CA SER A 137 -46.28 -15.32 -8.58
C SER A 137 -47.02 -14.35 -7.65
N GLU A 138 -48.20 -14.77 -7.21
CA GLU A 138 -49.13 -14.03 -6.36
C GLU A 138 -48.61 -13.83 -4.93
N PRO A 139 -49.07 -12.79 -4.21
CA PRO A 139 -48.59 -12.49 -2.86
C PRO A 139 -49.36 -13.30 -1.81
N LYS A 140 -48.62 -14.04 -0.99
CA LYS A 140 -49.12 -14.61 0.28
C LYS A 140 -49.30 -13.48 1.32
N LYS A 141 -50.51 -13.37 1.85
CA LYS A 141 -50.89 -12.52 2.99
C LYS A 141 -50.09 -12.93 4.24
N GLU A 142 -49.28 -12.01 4.75
CA GLU A 142 -48.61 -12.14 6.05
C GLU A 142 -49.33 -11.26 7.09
N ARG A 143 -49.55 -11.85 8.28
CA ARG A 143 -50.32 -11.28 9.39
C ARG A 143 -49.55 -10.16 10.09
N LYS A 144 -50.22 -9.04 10.37
CA LYS A 144 -49.74 -7.93 11.21
C LYS A 144 -49.51 -8.37 12.67
N PRO A 145 -48.37 -8.05 13.30
CA PRO A 145 -48.29 -7.94 14.76
C PRO A 145 -48.72 -6.53 15.24
N LYS A 146 -49.34 -6.49 16.42
CA LYS A 146 -49.77 -5.28 17.16
C LYS A 146 -48.58 -4.39 17.55
N PRO A 147 -48.78 -3.06 17.65
CA PRO A 147 -47.75 -2.14 18.12
C PRO A 147 -47.59 -2.29 19.64
N LYS A 148 -46.33 -2.38 20.10
CA LYS A 148 -45.94 -2.12 21.49
C LYS A 148 -45.42 -0.69 21.56
N ASP A 149 -45.89 0.05 22.56
CA ASP A 149 -45.50 1.41 22.85
C ASP A 149 -43.98 1.52 23.07
N GLU A 150 -43.32 2.33 22.24
CA GLU A 150 -41.95 2.78 22.48
C GLU A 150 -42.00 4.15 23.18
N PRO A 151 -41.19 4.36 24.24
CA PRO A 151 -41.12 5.64 24.92
C PRO A 151 -40.46 6.70 24.03
N LYS A 152 -41.06 7.88 24.06
CA LYS A 152 -40.63 9.10 23.37
C LYS A 152 -39.23 9.51 23.86
N VAL A 153 -38.18 9.15 23.12
CA VAL A 153 -36.83 9.66 23.34
C VAL A 153 -36.71 11.00 22.62
N GLU A 154 -36.53 12.07 23.38
CA GLU A 154 -36.26 13.41 22.85
C GLU A 154 -34.93 13.43 22.07
N PRO A 155 -34.80 14.25 21.02
CA PRO A 155 -33.58 14.34 20.24
C PRO A 155 -32.50 15.03 21.08
N VAL A 156 -31.57 14.25 21.61
CA VAL A 156 -30.31 14.77 22.16
C VAL A 156 -29.52 15.36 20.99
N GLN A 157 -29.50 16.68 20.90
CA GLN A 157 -28.60 17.40 20.00
C GLN A 157 -27.16 16.99 20.33
N PRO A 158 -26.34 16.59 19.34
CA PRO A 158 -24.93 16.33 19.57
C PRO A 158 -24.28 17.63 20.01
N LYS A 159 -23.87 17.69 21.28
CA LYS A 159 -23.04 18.76 21.82
C LYS A 159 -21.69 18.66 21.11
N GLU A 160 -21.45 19.53 20.14
CA GLU A 160 -20.13 19.69 19.52
C GLU A 160 -19.19 20.26 20.60
N GLU A 161 -18.46 19.37 21.28
CA GLU A 161 -17.31 19.79 22.06
C GLU A 161 -16.25 20.35 21.10
N PRO A 162 -15.70 21.55 21.37
CA PRO A 162 -14.64 22.12 20.57
C PRO A 162 -13.37 21.31 20.79
N ARG A 163 -13.17 20.28 19.96
CA ARG A 163 -11.91 19.53 19.91
C ARG A 163 -10.81 20.48 19.46
N SER A 164 -9.83 20.72 20.35
CA SER A 164 -8.59 21.41 20.03
C SER A 164 -8.01 20.84 18.74
N GLN A 165 -7.98 21.64 17.66
CA GLN A 165 -7.38 21.21 16.42
C GLN A 165 -5.88 20.98 16.68
N PRO A 166 -5.33 19.78 16.39
CA PRO A 166 -3.90 19.55 16.52
C PRO A 166 -3.13 20.52 15.63
N SER A 167 -1.90 20.88 16.01
CA SER A 167 -1.07 21.78 15.20
C SER A 167 -0.96 21.23 13.77
N LYS A 168 -1.22 22.10 12.79
CA LYS A 168 -1.17 21.78 11.35
C LYS A 168 0.26 21.75 10.81
N GLU A 169 1.26 21.73 11.69
CA GLU A 169 2.66 21.73 11.33
C GLU A 169 3.03 20.41 10.63
N VAL A 170 3.69 20.52 9.48
CA VAL A 170 4.21 19.38 8.75
C VAL A 170 5.43 18.86 9.50
N LYS A 171 5.34 17.63 10.02
CA LYS A 171 6.50 16.98 10.65
C LYS A 171 7.33 16.27 9.59
N THR A 172 8.62 16.58 9.53
CA THR A 172 9.62 15.89 8.71
C THR A 172 10.96 15.82 9.46
N ARG A 173 11.92 15.08 8.92
CA ARG A 173 13.31 15.01 9.39
C ARG A 173 14.19 15.95 8.56
N SER A 174 14.03 17.26 8.74
CA SER A 174 14.62 18.29 7.87
C SER A 174 16.16 18.25 7.83
N ALA A 175 16.82 17.97 8.95
CA ALA A 175 18.27 17.83 9.02
C ALA A 175 18.75 16.62 8.19
N GLU A 176 18.08 15.48 8.35
CA GLU A 176 18.39 14.24 7.62
C GLU A 176 18.08 14.38 6.13
N LEU A 177 17.00 15.06 5.76
CA LEU A 177 16.70 15.41 4.36
C LEU A 177 17.84 16.26 3.76
N GLY A 178 18.35 17.23 4.50
CA GLY A 178 19.48 18.07 4.07
C GLY A 178 20.75 17.26 3.85
N GLN A 179 21.06 16.33 4.76
CA GLN A 179 22.22 15.44 4.61
C GLN A 179 22.09 14.51 3.40
N VAL A 180 20.94 13.85 3.24
CA VAL A 180 20.69 12.96 2.09
C VAL A 180 20.76 13.73 0.78
N LYS A 181 20.22 14.94 0.73
CA LYS A 181 20.34 15.80 -0.46
C LYS A 181 21.80 16.12 -0.77
N ALA A 182 22.60 16.49 0.23
CA ALA A 182 24.04 16.74 0.03
C ALA A 182 24.77 15.50 -0.49
N ASP A 183 24.40 14.31 -0.01
CA ASP A 183 24.97 13.04 -0.49
C ASP A 183 24.55 12.75 -1.94
N LEU A 184 23.29 12.99 -2.31
CA LEU A 184 22.81 12.89 -3.70
C LEU A 184 23.56 13.87 -4.61
N GLU A 185 23.75 15.12 -4.18
CA GLU A 185 24.47 16.13 -4.95
C GLU A 185 25.94 15.77 -5.17
N LYS A 186 26.58 15.15 -4.17
CA LYS A 186 27.95 14.66 -4.26
C LYS A 186 28.06 13.48 -5.21
N GLU A 187 27.10 12.57 -5.21
CA GLU A 187 27.14 11.34 -6.02
C GLU A 187 26.70 11.57 -7.47
N PHE A 188 25.64 12.36 -7.70
CA PHE A 188 25.01 12.52 -9.02
C PHE A 188 25.14 13.92 -9.62
N GLY A 189 25.70 14.88 -8.87
CA GLY A 189 25.89 16.26 -9.31
C GLY A 189 24.74 17.20 -8.95
N LYS A 190 25.11 18.41 -8.51
CA LYS A 190 24.16 19.44 -8.04
C LYS A 190 23.09 19.81 -9.07
N GLU A 191 23.48 20.00 -10.32
CA GLU A 191 22.56 20.42 -11.38
C GLU A 191 21.48 19.37 -11.66
N PHE A 192 21.87 18.09 -11.69
CA PHE A 192 20.94 17.00 -11.92
C PHE A 192 19.95 16.85 -10.75
N VAL A 193 20.44 16.89 -9.51
CA VAL A 193 19.61 16.85 -8.30
C VAL A 193 18.65 18.04 -8.25
N ALA A 194 19.11 19.24 -8.54
CA ALA A 194 18.28 20.44 -8.57
C ALA A 194 17.21 20.38 -9.68
N LYS A 195 17.55 19.86 -10.88
CA LYS A 195 16.59 19.63 -11.97
C LYS A 195 15.49 18.66 -11.53
N ALA A 196 15.86 17.54 -10.92
CA ALA A 196 14.93 16.53 -10.43
C ALA A 196 14.02 17.11 -9.34
N GLU A 197 14.57 17.81 -8.34
CA GLU A 197 13.81 18.44 -7.25
C GLU A 197 12.80 19.46 -7.78
N LYS A 198 13.24 20.36 -8.67
CA LYS A 198 12.40 21.39 -9.25
C LYS A 198 11.24 20.80 -10.05
N ASN A 199 11.51 19.79 -10.89
CA ASN A 199 10.44 19.16 -11.67
C ASN A 199 9.52 18.31 -10.78
N PHE A 200 10.05 17.69 -9.72
CA PHE A 200 9.21 17.00 -8.74
C PHE A 200 8.28 17.96 -7.99
N GLN A 201 8.77 19.14 -7.58
CA GLN A 201 7.91 20.17 -6.98
C GLN A 201 6.77 20.54 -7.93
N LYS A 202 7.07 20.76 -9.22
CA LYS A 202 6.06 21.04 -10.24
C LYS A 202 5.02 19.92 -10.33
N ILE A 203 5.45 18.66 -10.36
CA ILE A 203 4.55 17.50 -10.37
C ILE A 203 3.64 17.51 -9.14
N VAL A 204 4.19 17.80 -7.96
CA VAL A 204 3.41 17.89 -6.71
C VAL A 204 2.42 19.05 -6.76
N ASP A 205 2.81 20.21 -7.27
CA ASP A 205 1.96 21.41 -7.39
C ASP A 205 0.79 21.18 -8.35
N GLU A 206 1.02 20.47 -9.46
CA GLU A 206 0.03 20.17 -10.49
C GLU A 206 -0.88 18.97 -10.16
N SER A 207 -0.57 18.19 -9.12
CA SER A 207 -1.37 17.04 -8.67
C SER A 207 -2.43 17.43 -7.64
N ASP A 208 -3.39 16.56 -7.35
CA ASP A 208 -4.29 16.70 -6.19
C ASP A 208 -3.99 15.62 -5.14
N VAL A 209 -4.39 15.88 -3.88
CA VAL A 209 -4.27 14.91 -2.79
C VAL A 209 -5.55 14.09 -2.71
N PHE A 210 -5.39 12.77 -2.69
CA PHE A 210 -6.49 11.81 -2.61
C PHE A 210 -6.33 10.88 -1.42
N VAL A 211 -7.46 10.40 -0.90
CA VAL A 211 -7.54 9.31 0.06
C VAL A 211 -8.48 8.25 -0.50
N ARG A 212 -8.12 6.96 -0.38
CA ARG A 212 -8.99 5.85 -0.73
C ARG A 212 -9.56 5.17 0.51
N VAL A 213 -10.85 4.90 0.48
CA VAL A 213 -11.56 4.19 1.53
C VAL A 213 -12.53 3.17 0.93
N PRO A 214 -12.80 2.05 1.62
CA PRO A 214 -13.90 1.18 1.21
C PRO A 214 -15.22 1.92 1.40
N ASP A 215 -16.19 1.65 0.53
CA ASP A 215 -17.57 2.12 0.64
C ASP A 215 -18.18 1.96 2.04
N SER A 216 -17.92 0.83 2.70
CA SER A 216 -18.33 0.53 4.08
C SER A 216 -17.79 1.49 5.14
N ALA A 217 -16.86 2.39 4.79
CA ALA A 217 -16.27 3.38 5.68
C ALA A 217 -16.78 4.81 5.44
N ILE A 218 -17.28 5.17 4.25
CA ILE A 218 -17.58 6.58 3.94
C ILE A 218 -18.68 7.15 4.87
N ASP A 219 -19.74 6.37 5.12
CA ASP A 219 -20.83 6.77 6.03
C ASP A 219 -20.39 6.91 7.49
N LYS A 220 -19.32 6.20 7.88
CA LYS A 220 -18.70 6.28 9.21
C LYS A 220 -17.82 7.51 9.31
N ILE A 221 -17.10 7.87 8.24
CA ILE A 221 -16.26 9.07 8.18
C ILE A 221 -17.12 10.32 8.29
N ILE A 222 -18.19 10.43 7.48
CA ILE A 222 -19.12 11.57 7.58
C ILE A 222 -19.84 11.62 8.93
N GLY A 223 -20.16 10.45 9.51
CA GLY A 223 -20.78 10.39 10.84
C GLY A 223 -19.84 10.79 11.97
N ALA A 224 -18.54 10.53 11.83
CA ALA A 224 -17.52 10.92 12.81
C ALA A 224 -16.99 12.35 12.59
N GLY A 225 -17.33 12.99 11.46
CA GLY A 225 -16.81 14.30 11.06
C GLY A 225 -15.32 14.31 10.66
N ARG A 226 -14.66 13.14 10.61
CA ARG A 226 -13.23 13.03 10.31
C ARG A 226 -12.81 11.63 9.88
N PHE A 227 -11.64 11.56 9.27
CA PHE A 227 -10.89 10.35 9.05
C PHE A 227 -10.18 9.93 10.34
N LYS A 228 -10.05 8.61 10.52
CA LYS A 228 -9.38 7.99 11.67
C LYS A 228 -8.08 7.36 11.19
N SER A 229 -7.02 7.47 11.99
CA SER A 229 -5.75 6.80 11.67
C SER A 229 -5.86 5.27 11.81
N SER A 230 -4.86 4.55 11.32
CA SER A 230 -4.79 3.08 11.47
C SER A 230 -4.76 2.63 12.94
N PHE A 231 -4.21 3.48 13.81
CA PHE A 231 -4.14 3.27 15.26
C PHE A 231 -5.51 3.36 15.93
N GLU A 232 -6.38 4.24 15.43
CA GLU A 232 -7.75 4.36 15.92
C GLU A 232 -8.70 3.30 15.36
N ALA A 233 -8.51 2.91 14.10
CA ALA A 233 -9.45 2.04 13.38
C ALA A 233 -9.36 0.56 13.79
N GLY A 234 -8.30 0.15 14.49
CA GLY A 234 -8.12 -1.22 15.02
C GLY A 234 -8.03 -2.35 13.99
N ARG A 235 -8.07 -2.04 12.68
CA ARG A 235 -8.29 -3.00 11.59
C ARG A 235 -7.13 -3.93 11.24
N LYS A 236 -5.89 -3.61 11.63
CA LYS A 236 -4.69 -4.29 11.12
C LYS A 236 -3.92 -5.10 12.19
N GLY A 237 -4.45 -5.17 13.41
CA GLY A 237 -3.83 -5.91 14.52
C GLY A 237 -2.67 -5.17 15.18
N LYS A 238 -2.26 -5.65 16.37
CA LYS A 238 -1.23 -5.02 17.21
C LYS A 238 0.13 -4.93 16.51
N ASP A 239 0.51 -5.97 15.76
CA ASP A 239 1.82 -6.02 15.08
C ASP A 239 1.96 -4.99 13.96
N TYR A 240 0.89 -4.75 13.20
CA TYR A 240 0.91 -3.73 12.16
C TYR A 240 1.09 -2.34 12.77
N ASN A 241 0.30 -2.00 13.79
CA ASN A 241 0.39 -0.68 14.44
C ASN A 241 1.73 -0.48 15.14
N LYS A 242 2.31 -1.54 15.71
CA LYS A 242 3.67 -1.50 16.27
C LYS A 242 4.70 -1.13 15.20
N ARG A 243 4.72 -1.84 14.06
CA ARG A 243 5.64 -1.55 12.95
C ARG A 243 5.39 -0.17 12.36
N ARG A 244 4.12 0.22 12.19
CA ARG A 244 3.77 1.53 11.64
C ARG A 244 4.21 2.65 12.59
N GLY A 245 4.10 2.43 13.91
CA GLY A 245 4.58 3.36 14.91
C GLY A 245 6.10 3.57 14.83
N GLN A 246 6.87 2.49 14.62
CA GLN A 246 8.32 2.57 14.41
C GLN A 246 8.66 3.37 13.14
N THR A 247 7.93 3.13 12.05
CA THR A 247 8.11 3.88 10.78
C THR A 247 7.74 5.35 10.94
N GLU A 248 6.61 5.67 11.56
CA GLU A 248 6.18 7.06 11.80
C GLU A 248 7.10 7.80 12.77
N ASP A 249 7.65 7.13 13.78
CA ASP A 249 8.66 7.70 14.67
C ASP A 249 9.94 8.04 13.92
N ALA A 250 10.43 7.13 13.08
CA ALA A 250 11.63 7.37 12.29
C ALA A 250 11.45 8.53 11.29
N MET A 251 10.31 8.62 10.61
CA MET A 251 10.07 9.64 9.57
C MET A 251 9.61 11.00 10.13
N PHE A 252 8.89 11.01 11.25
CA PHE A 252 8.16 12.19 11.71
C PHE A 252 8.30 12.47 13.22
N GLY A 253 8.90 11.55 13.98
CA GLY A 253 8.98 11.63 15.44
C GLY A 253 7.67 11.34 16.17
N TYR A 254 6.73 10.62 15.53
CA TYR A 254 5.53 10.13 16.22
C TYR A 254 5.84 8.84 17.01
N GLY A 255 6.45 9.01 18.19
CA GLY A 255 6.77 7.92 19.12
C GLY A 255 5.56 7.07 19.53
N ALA A 256 5.82 5.94 20.19
CA ALA A 256 4.80 4.93 20.54
C ALA A 256 3.58 5.53 21.27
N ASP A 257 3.82 6.47 22.18
CA ASP A 257 2.80 7.11 23.01
C ASP A 257 2.07 8.29 22.33
N THR A 258 2.37 8.56 21.06
CA THR A 258 1.64 9.57 20.30
C THR A 258 0.17 9.20 20.23
N ASP A 259 -0.67 10.12 20.70
CA ASP A 259 -2.13 10.07 20.57
C ASP A 259 -2.52 9.65 19.13
N PRO A 260 -3.27 8.54 18.96
CA PRO A 260 -3.73 8.05 17.67
C PRO A 260 -4.40 9.11 16.78
N THR A 261 -5.04 10.13 17.37
CA THR A 261 -5.72 11.22 16.66
C THR A 261 -4.79 12.30 16.11
N LYS A 262 -3.55 12.37 16.61
CA LYS A 262 -2.51 13.31 16.17
C LYS A 262 -1.59 12.73 15.10
N ARG A 263 -1.70 11.43 14.83
CA ARG A 263 -0.95 10.72 13.79
C ARG A 263 -1.47 11.10 12.40
N PRO A 264 -0.61 11.04 11.36
CA PRO A 264 -0.99 11.49 10.03
C PRO A 264 -2.04 10.57 9.39
N ILE A 265 -2.86 11.14 8.51
CA ILE A 265 -3.75 10.38 7.63
C ILE A 265 -3.04 10.19 6.29
N TYR A 266 -3.00 8.94 5.84
CA TYR A 266 -2.27 8.54 4.64
C TYR A 266 -3.15 8.71 3.40
N GLY A 267 -2.54 9.23 2.34
CA GLY A 267 -3.15 9.45 1.03
C GLY A 267 -2.14 9.24 -0.09
N TYR A 268 -2.47 9.77 -1.27
CA TYR A 268 -1.59 9.75 -2.43
C TYR A 268 -1.79 10.97 -3.32
N LEU A 269 -0.82 11.26 -4.17
CA LEU A 269 -0.99 12.23 -5.26
C LEU A 269 -1.57 11.57 -6.50
N GLY A 270 -2.57 12.22 -7.07
CA GLY A 270 -3.20 11.82 -8.32
C GLY A 270 -3.38 12.98 -9.27
N GLU A 271 -3.75 12.68 -10.51
CA GLU A 271 -4.11 13.69 -11.51
C GLU A 271 -5.37 14.45 -11.08
N LYS A 272 -5.45 15.73 -11.50
CA LYS A 272 -6.63 16.58 -11.29
C LYS A 272 -7.88 16.02 -11.96
N GLU A 273 -7.73 15.36 -13.10
CA GLU A 273 -8.82 14.63 -13.72
C GLU A 273 -8.82 13.19 -13.24
N PHE A 274 -9.97 12.70 -12.79
CA PHE A 274 -10.14 11.32 -12.36
C PHE A 274 -10.99 10.55 -13.37
N ASP A 275 -10.33 9.79 -14.23
CA ASP A 275 -10.92 8.96 -15.28
C ASP A 275 -10.92 7.45 -14.92
N GLY A 276 -10.30 7.09 -13.80
CA GLY A 276 -10.11 5.74 -13.31
C GLY A 276 -9.07 4.92 -14.09
N SER A 277 -8.32 5.52 -15.02
CA SER A 277 -7.51 4.77 -16.00
C SER A 277 -6.00 4.95 -15.79
N SER A 278 -5.56 6.09 -15.27
CA SER A 278 -4.14 6.38 -15.16
C SER A 278 -3.44 5.59 -14.03
N TRP A 279 -2.11 5.53 -14.11
CA TRP A 279 -1.31 4.77 -13.15
C TRP A 279 -1.48 5.30 -11.72
N SER A 280 -1.47 6.62 -11.55
CA SER A 280 -1.69 7.28 -10.25
C SER A 280 -3.05 6.96 -9.64
N GLN A 281 -4.05 6.65 -10.47
CA GLN A 281 -5.40 6.36 -10.01
C GLN A 281 -5.60 4.87 -9.74
N THR A 282 -4.97 3.98 -10.50
CA THR A 282 -5.17 2.52 -10.38
C THR A 282 -4.29 1.88 -9.31
N GLY A 283 -3.06 2.36 -9.11
CA GLY A 283 -2.10 1.81 -8.15
C GLY A 283 -2.58 1.78 -6.70
N PRO A 284 -3.32 2.80 -6.21
CA PRO A 284 -3.92 2.79 -4.86
C PRO A 284 -5.18 1.93 -4.69
N GLY A 285 -5.67 1.25 -5.74
CA GLY A 285 -7.00 0.61 -5.78
C GLY A 285 -7.29 -0.40 -4.65
N GLN A 286 -6.27 -1.05 -4.10
CA GLN A 286 -6.41 -1.96 -2.95
C GLN A 286 -6.96 -1.29 -1.67
N TYR A 287 -6.87 0.03 -1.55
CA TYR A 287 -7.28 0.75 -0.34
C TYR A 287 -8.76 1.09 -0.31
N GLY A 288 -9.47 0.96 -1.44
CA GLY A 288 -10.90 1.12 -1.49
C GLY A 288 -11.46 1.54 -2.84
N ASN A 289 -12.76 1.36 -2.97
CA ASN A 289 -13.58 1.71 -4.13
C ASN A 289 -14.22 3.11 -4.04
N VAL A 290 -14.01 3.85 -2.95
CA VAL A 290 -14.36 5.27 -2.84
C VAL A 290 -13.07 6.09 -2.79
N VAL A 291 -12.97 7.06 -3.68
CA VAL A 291 -11.86 8.00 -3.78
C VAL A 291 -12.33 9.35 -3.27
N VAL A 292 -11.59 9.94 -2.35
CA VAL A 292 -11.89 11.24 -1.77
C VAL A 292 -10.81 12.21 -2.21
N ARG A 293 -11.17 13.15 -3.08
CA ARG A 293 -10.30 14.27 -3.47
C ARG A 293 -10.39 15.34 -2.39
N LEU A 294 -9.24 15.72 -1.87
CA LEU A 294 -9.15 16.74 -0.85
C LEU A 294 -9.02 18.12 -1.48
N LYS A 295 -9.40 19.15 -0.72
CA LYS A 295 -9.17 20.54 -1.10
C LYS A 295 -7.67 20.82 -1.22
N SER A 296 -7.31 21.76 -2.09
CA SER A 296 -5.91 22.05 -2.44
C SER A 296 -5.08 22.55 -1.25
N ASP A 297 -5.71 23.26 -0.30
CA ASP A 297 -5.08 23.78 0.91
C ASP A 297 -4.56 22.67 1.85
N VAL A 298 -5.06 21.44 1.74
CA VAL A 298 -4.54 20.29 2.49
C VAL A 298 -3.06 20.05 2.20
N LYS A 299 -2.55 20.42 1.02
CA LYS A 299 -1.11 20.29 0.71
C LYS A 299 -0.22 21.08 1.67
N THR A 300 -0.70 22.21 2.21
CA THR A 300 0.09 23.06 3.13
C THR A 300 0.45 22.37 4.44
N ARG A 301 -0.25 21.28 4.76
CA ARG A 301 -0.05 20.45 5.95
C ARG A 301 0.20 18.98 5.60
N ALA A 302 0.69 18.72 4.39
CA ALA A 302 1.02 17.39 3.92
C ALA A 302 2.53 17.23 3.69
N SER A 303 3.06 16.04 3.94
CA SER A 303 4.35 15.60 3.43
C SER A 303 4.18 14.56 2.33
N VAL A 304 5.19 14.40 1.48
CA VAL A 304 5.18 13.52 0.30
C VAL A 304 6.45 12.68 0.22
N THR A 305 6.32 11.49 -0.36
CA THR A 305 7.44 10.64 -0.74
C THR A 305 7.10 9.84 -2.00
N ASP A 306 8.11 9.47 -2.79
CA ASP A 306 7.96 8.85 -4.10
C ASP A 306 7.37 7.42 -4.13
N ASN A 307 7.16 6.80 -2.96
CA ASN A 307 6.77 5.39 -2.84
C ASN A 307 6.10 5.10 -1.49
N ASP A 308 5.65 3.86 -1.28
CA ASP A 308 5.15 3.35 0.00
C ASP A 308 6.24 3.49 1.10
N THR A 309 5.91 4.18 2.19
CA THR A 309 6.82 4.39 3.33
C THR A 309 7.25 3.12 4.05
N TRP A 310 6.64 1.97 3.75
CA TRP A 310 7.22 0.68 4.16
C TRP A 310 8.60 0.42 3.55
N ASN A 311 8.91 1.06 2.42
CA ASN A 311 10.21 0.99 1.75
C ASN A 311 11.12 2.19 2.14
N ALA A 312 10.94 2.77 3.33
CA ALA A 312 11.90 3.65 4.01
C ALA A 312 12.46 4.82 3.17
N SER A 313 11.58 5.68 2.66
CA SER A 313 11.96 7.01 2.16
C SER A 313 11.65 8.09 3.19
N LEU A 314 12.47 9.14 3.24
CA LEU A 314 12.24 10.30 4.09
C LEU A 314 11.24 11.24 3.42
N PRO A 315 10.07 11.50 4.01
CA PRO A 315 9.11 12.41 3.40
C PRO A 315 9.53 13.87 3.58
N SER A 316 9.34 14.69 2.54
CA SER A 316 9.51 16.15 2.58
C SER A 316 8.16 16.86 2.57
N SER A 317 8.12 18.15 2.90
CA SER A 317 6.90 18.94 2.76
C SER A 317 6.38 18.91 1.32
N ALA A 318 5.05 18.87 1.14
CA ALA A 318 4.44 18.98 -0.19
C ALA A 318 4.64 20.38 -0.81
N THR A 319 4.82 21.42 0.02
CA THR A 319 5.03 22.80 -0.42
C THR A 319 6.51 23.16 -0.62
N SER A 320 7.41 22.27 -0.21
CA SER A 320 8.85 22.42 -0.36
C SER A 320 9.47 21.03 -0.36
N VAL A 321 9.41 20.37 -1.51
CA VAL A 321 9.93 19.02 -1.67
C VAL A 321 11.44 19.01 -1.65
N SER A 322 12.01 17.89 -1.22
CA SER A 322 13.43 17.61 -1.31
C SER A 322 13.68 16.44 -2.25
N ALA A 323 14.75 16.50 -3.04
CA ALA A 323 15.23 15.36 -3.81
C ALA A 323 15.50 14.12 -2.94
N ALA A 324 15.79 14.30 -1.64
CA ALA A 324 15.94 13.19 -0.69
C ALA A 324 14.70 12.28 -0.61
N SER A 325 13.51 12.83 -0.86
CA SER A 325 12.23 12.08 -0.87
C SER A 325 12.05 11.19 -2.10
N LEU A 326 12.97 11.29 -3.08
CA LEU A 326 13.05 10.46 -4.29
C LEU A 326 14.05 9.30 -4.13
N ALA A 327 14.80 9.27 -3.03
CA ALA A 327 15.85 8.28 -2.77
C ALA A 327 15.35 7.02 -2.05
N GLY A 328 14.04 6.74 -2.13
CA GLY A 328 13.42 5.57 -1.50
C GLY A 328 13.96 4.26 -2.07
N GLY A 329 14.77 3.55 -1.28
CA GLY A 329 15.31 2.23 -1.63
C GLY A 329 14.38 1.10 -1.21
N ARG A 330 14.36 -0.01 -1.94
CA ARG A 330 13.69 -1.25 -1.51
C ARG A 330 14.47 -1.92 -0.36
N THR A 331 14.54 -1.30 0.80
CA THR A 331 15.00 -2.01 2.00
C THR A 331 13.87 -2.86 2.52
N ALA A 332 13.78 -4.08 1.97
CA ALA A 332 12.89 -5.11 2.45
C ALA A 332 13.22 -5.38 3.92
N HIS A 333 12.36 -4.88 4.81
CA HIS A 333 12.40 -5.12 6.25
C HIS A 333 13.72 -4.69 6.91
N MET A 334 13.68 -3.60 7.67
CA MET A 334 14.10 -3.56 9.09
C MET A 334 14.20 -2.12 9.55
N ASN A 335 13.90 -1.95 10.84
CA ASN A 335 14.07 -0.73 11.61
C ASN A 335 15.42 -0.08 11.31
N VAL A 336 15.40 1.03 10.57
CA VAL A 336 16.15 2.28 10.71
C VAL A 336 16.01 2.94 9.34
N VAL A 337 15.58 4.20 9.30
CA VAL A 337 15.74 5.05 8.12
C VAL A 337 17.25 5.28 7.95
N LYS A 338 17.96 4.31 7.38
CA LYS A 338 19.31 4.48 6.88
C LYS A 338 19.20 4.75 5.40
N VAL A 339 18.88 5.99 5.05
CA VAL A 339 19.15 6.47 3.70
C VAL A 339 20.64 6.82 3.65
N SER A 340 21.51 5.80 3.69
CA SER A 340 22.92 6.00 3.37
C SER A 340 23.10 5.65 1.91
N ILE A 341 23.33 6.65 1.07
CA ILE A 341 23.71 6.46 -0.33
C ILE A 341 25.21 6.12 -0.31
N SER A 342 25.54 4.91 0.13
CA SER A 342 26.91 4.41 0.09
C SER A 342 27.16 3.75 -1.26
N LYS A 343 28.36 3.95 -1.82
CA LYS A 343 28.85 3.16 -2.96
C LYS A 343 28.87 1.65 -2.67
N ASP A 344 28.90 1.29 -1.38
CA ASP A 344 28.87 -0.09 -0.91
C ASP A 344 27.46 -0.71 -0.88
N ASP A 345 26.40 0.09 -1.13
CA ASP A 345 25.02 -0.40 -1.31
C ASP A 345 24.49 0.01 -2.70
N PRO A 346 24.85 -0.76 -3.75
CA PRO A 346 24.49 -0.43 -5.13
C PRO A 346 22.97 -0.42 -5.36
N MET A 347 22.18 -1.16 -4.57
CA MET A 347 20.72 -1.15 -4.71
C MET A 347 20.11 0.20 -4.29
N THR A 348 20.63 0.80 -3.22
CA THR A 348 20.16 2.12 -2.78
C THR A 348 20.58 3.22 -3.75
N ARG A 349 21.79 3.15 -4.30
CA ARG A 349 22.27 4.07 -5.32
C ARG A 349 21.43 4.02 -6.59
N ASP A 350 21.18 2.82 -7.12
CA ASP A 350 20.40 2.64 -8.36
C ASP A 350 18.95 3.09 -8.20
N GLU A 351 18.31 2.82 -7.05
CA GLU A 351 16.96 3.31 -6.78
C GLU A 351 16.92 4.83 -6.65
N ALA A 352 17.93 5.46 -6.03
CA ALA A 352 18.04 6.91 -5.95
C ALA A 352 18.24 7.54 -7.34
N GLU A 353 19.17 7.03 -8.14
CA GLU A 353 19.40 7.48 -9.51
C GLU A 353 18.13 7.36 -10.35
N LYS A 354 17.43 6.23 -10.25
CA LYS A 354 16.15 6.01 -10.94
C LYS A 354 15.06 6.98 -10.48
N GLY A 355 14.99 7.30 -9.19
CA GLY A 355 14.07 8.28 -8.62
C GLY A 355 14.32 9.69 -9.18
N LEU A 356 15.59 10.12 -9.15
CA LEU A 356 16.03 11.40 -9.69
C LEU A 356 15.77 11.51 -11.19
N GLN A 357 16.13 10.47 -11.97
CA GLN A 357 15.93 10.47 -13.42
C GLN A 357 14.43 10.50 -13.78
N ALA A 358 13.62 9.67 -13.10
CA ALA A 358 12.17 9.68 -13.31
C ALA A 358 11.57 11.05 -13.00
N ALA A 359 12.01 11.70 -11.91
CA ALA A 359 11.57 13.03 -11.55
C ALA A 359 12.04 14.09 -12.57
N ALA A 360 13.28 14.03 -13.04
CA ALA A 360 13.85 15.00 -13.96
C ALA A 360 13.17 15.01 -15.35
N ASP A 361 12.63 13.87 -15.79
CA ASP A 361 12.08 13.68 -17.13
C ASP A 361 10.55 13.60 -17.21
N ALA A 362 9.88 13.41 -16.07
CA ALA A 362 8.44 13.18 -16.06
C ALA A 362 7.64 14.42 -16.46
N LYS A 363 6.60 14.21 -17.26
CA LYS A 363 5.66 15.26 -17.70
C LYS A 363 4.54 15.55 -16.69
N GLY A 364 4.38 14.69 -15.68
CA GLY A 364 3.31 14.73 -14.69
C GLY A 364 3.34 13.49 -13.80
N VAL A 365 2.38 13.41 -12.87
CA VAL A 365 2.36 12.39 -11.81
C VAL A 365 2.31 10.95 -12.35
N SER A 366 1.46 10.65 -13.33
CA SER A 366 1.37 9.29 -13.88
C SER A 366 2.61 8.91 -14.69
N ASP A 367 3.20 9.85 -15.43
CA ASP A 367 4.44 9.62 -16.17
C ASP A 367 5.61 9.32 -15.21
N PHE A 368 5.73 10.11 -14.14
CA PHE A 368 6.68 9.87 -13.05
C PHE A 368 6.54 8.45 -12.47
N LEU A 369 5.33 8.08 -12.06
CA LEU A 369 5.07 6.77 -11.45
C LEU A 369 5.37 5.62 -12.40
N SER A 370 5.06 5.79 -13.69
CA SER A 370 5.35 4.79 -14.72
C SER A 370 6.87 4.58 -14.91
N LYS A 371 7.65 5.67 -14.99
CA LYS A 371 9.12 5.63 -15.13
C LYS A 371 9.79 5.04 -13.90
N LYS A 372 9.35 5.47 -12.71
CA LYS A 372 9.86 4.95 -11.43
C LYS A 372 9.40 3.52 -11.14
N MET A 373 8.31 3.08 -11.78
CA MET A 373 7.59 1.85 -11.47
C MET A 373 7.07 1.82 -10.02
N SER A 374 6.71 2.99 -9.49
CA SER A 374 6.13 3.15 -8.15
C SER A 374 4.61 3.09 -8.25
N PRO A 375 3.89 2.40 -7.35
CA PRO A 375 2.43 2.32 -7.43
C PRO A 375 1.74 3.67 -7.17
N TYR A 376 2.35 4.57 -6.39
CA TYR A 376 1.83 5.91 -6.08
C TYR A 376 2.89 6.75 -5.36
N ILE A 377 2.73 8.09 -5.39
CA ILE A 377 3.44 9.00 -4.48
C ILE A 377 2.59 9.07 -3.21
N GLU A 378 3.15 8.63 -2.09
CA GLU A 378 2.44 8.61 -0.81
C GLU A 378 2.39 10.01 -0.20
N THR A 379 1.24 10.37 0.38
CA THR A 379 1.08 11.61 1.13
C THR A 379 0.71 11.33 2.58
N HIS A 380 1.15 12.22 3.47
CA HIS A 380 0.86 12.14 4.90
C HIS A 380 0.29 13.47 5.35
N ILE A 381 -0.96 13.47 5.78
CA ILE A 381 -1.70 14.67 6.14
C ILE A 381 -1.59 14.85 7.66
N HIS A 382 -0.91 15.91 8.08
CA HIS A 382 -0.64 16.23 9.48
C HIS A 382 -1.77 17.10 10.07
N GLY A 383 -1.95 17.03 11.39
CA GLY A 383 -3.00 17.79 12.09
C GLY A 383 -4.42 17.20 11.98
N GLY A 384 -4.54 15.93 11.59
CA GLY A 384 -5.83 15.24 11.40
C GLY A 384 -6.47 15.55 10.04
N LEU A 385 -7.55 14.86 9.66
CA LEU A 385 -8.27 15.12 8.41
C LEU A 385 -9.77 15.09 8.67
N GLY A 386 -10.41 16.26 8.58
CA GLY A 386 -11.83 16.45 8.81
C GLY A 386 -12.65 16.26 7.54
N THR A 387 -13.96 16.13 7.69
CA THR A 387 -14.87 16.09 6.53
C THR A 387 -14.99 17.44 5.84
N SER A 388 -14.60 18.53 6.50
CA SER A 388 -14.48 19.87 5.91
C SER A 388 -13.36 20.00 4.87
N ASP A 389 -12.39 19.08 4.88
CA ASP A 389 -11.26 19.04 3.94
C ASP A 389 -11.62 18.36 2.61
N ILE A 390 -12.81 17.76 2.53
CA ILE A 390 -13.28 17.02 1.35
C ILE A 390 -13.75 18.02 0.28
N GLY A 391 -13.20 17.89 -0.93
CA GLY A 391 -13.67 18.62 -2.11
C GLY A 391 -14.63 17.80 -2.97
N GLU A 392 -14.30 16.52 -3.20
CA GLU A 392 -15.09 15.61 -4.04
C GLU A 392 -15.02 14.17 -3.52
N VAL A 393 -16.11 13.42 -3.69
CA VAL A 393 -16.16 11.98 -3.44
C VAL A 393 -16.55 11.24 -4.71
N ILE A 394 -15.65 10.37 -5.17
CA ILE A 394 -15.77 9.61 -6.41
C ILE A 394 -15.98 8.14 -6.07
N PHE A 395 -17.13 7.60 -6.48
CA PHE A 395 -17.49 6.20 -6.32
C PHE A 395 -17.05 5.42 -7.55
N THR A 396 -16.28 4.35 -7.35
CA THR A 396 -15.69 3.54 -8.44
C THR A 396 -16.13 2.09 -8.34
N ASN A 397 -15.91 1.30 -9.40
CA ASN A 397 -16.11 -0.15 -9.41
C ASN A 397 -17.54 -0.57 -9.00
N GLY A 398 -18.54 0.15 -9.50
CA GLY A 398 -19.96 -0.14 -9.22
C GLY A 398 -20.44 0.27 -7.83
N SER A 399 -19.58 0.88 -7.00
CA SER A 399 -19.98 1.49 -5.74
C SER A 399 -20.97 2.63 -5.99
N LYS A 400 -21.89 2.85 -5.04
CA LYS A 400 -22.87 3.93 -5.12
C LYS A 400 -22.94 4.70 -3.80
N PRO A 401 -23.20 6.02 -3.84
CA PRO A 401 -23.38 6.81 -2.63
C PRO A 401 -24.67 6.42 -1.91
N SER A 402 -24.59 6.27 -0.58
CA SER A 402 -25.78 6.12 0.26
C SER A 402 -26.64 7.39 0.25
N LYS A 403 -27.91 7.32 0.66
CA LYS A 403 -28.75 8.52 0.86
C LYS A 403 -28.13 9.47 1.89
N LYS A 404 -27.49 8.92 2.93
CA LYS A 404 -26.79 9.68 3.96
C LYS A 404 -25.65 10.49 3.35
N MET A 405 -24.82 9.85 2.52
CA MET A 405 -23.72 10.50 1.81
C MET A 405 -24.20 11.58 0.85
N GLN A 406 -25.26 11.31 0.06
CA GLN A 406 -25.84 12.28 -0.87
C GLN A 406 -26.35 13.54 -0.13
N ASN A 407 -27.09 13.35 0.96
CA ASN A 407 -27.60 14.45 1.77
C ASN A 407 -26.47 15.25 2.43
N TRP A 408 -25.45 14.55 2.96
CA TRP A 408 -24.28 15.18 3.55
C TRP A 408 -23.51 16.00 2.50
N ALA A 409 -23.27 15.46 1.31
CA ALA A 409 -22.57 16.16 0.24
C ALA A 409 -23.31 17.42 -0.21
N LYS A 410 -24.62 17.31 -0.44
CA LYS A 410 -25.47 18.45 -0.79
C LYS A 410 -25.41 19.55 0.28
N LYS A 411 -25.46 19.19 1.57
CA LYS A 411 -25.39 20.13 2.68
C LYS A 411 -24.03 20.85 2.77
N ASN A 412 -22.94 20.20 2.38
CA ASN A 412 -21.58 20.70 2.57
C ASN A 412 -20.91 21.20 1.27
N GLY A 413 -21.66 21.27 0.16
CA GLY A 413 -21.12 21.71 -1.13
C GLY A 413 -20.04 20.78 -1.70
N VAL A 414 -20.13 19.47 -1.41
CA VAL A 414 -19.19 18.47 -1.89
C VAL A 414 -19.73 17.81 -3.16
N THR A 415 -18.88 17.71 -4.18
CA THR A 415 -19.23 17.04 -5.44
C THR A 415 -19.23 15.52 -5.26
N ILE A 416 -20.22 14.83 -5.84
CA ILE A 416 -20.25 13.37 -5.94
C ILE A 416 -20.16 12.97 -7.41
N THR A 417 -19.20 12.09 -7.70
CA THR A 417 -19.01 11.51 -9.03
C THR A 417 -19.12 9.99 -8.96
N ILE A 418 -19.65 9.34 -10.00
CA ILE A 418 -19.72 7.88 -10.12
C ILE A 418 -18.97 7.48 -11.40
N LYS A 419 -18.03 6.54 -11.30
CA LYS A 419 -17.15 6.08 -12.39
C LYS A 419 -17.17 4.55 -12.52
#